data_AF-A0A7Y9K3W7-F1
#
_entry.id   AF-A0A7Y9K3W7-F1
#
_cell.length_a   1.000
_cell.length_b   1.000
_cell.length_c   1.000
_cell.angle_alpha   90.00
_cell.angle_beta   90.00
_cell.angle_gamma   90.00
#
_symmetry.space_group_name_H-M   'P 1'
#
loop_
_entity.id
_entity.type
_entity.pdbx_description
1 polymer ?
#
loop_
_entity_poly.entity_id
_entity_poly.type
_entity_poly.pdbx_seq_one_letter_code
_entity_poly.pdbx_strand_id
1 'polypeptide(L)' 'MTIDRGILSEIVERFAEAIGAVERGNARAVAVALERRCTSALFATGQAPAECPR' A
#
# COMPACT_ATOMS: atom_id res chain seq x y z
N MET A 1 27.21 24.91 -10.08
CA MET A 1 26.28 24.09 -10.89
C MET A 1 24.87 24.61 -10.62
N THR A 2 24.20 25.17 -11.61
CA THR A 2 22.82 25.68 -11.48
C THR A 2 21.91 24.70 -12.21
N ILE A 3 20.97 24.10 -11.50
CA ILE A 3 19.97 23.19 -12.07
C ILE A 3 18.80 24.06 -12.55
N ASP A 4 18.29 23.76 -13.74
CA ASP A 4 17.09 24.41 -14.25
C ASP A 4 15.89 24.14 -13.32
N ARG A 5 15.15 25.20 -12.96
CA ARG A 5 14.04 25.10 -12.03
C ARG A 5 12.88 24.26 -12.58
N GLY A 6 12.65 24.31 -13.90
CA GLY A 6 11.62 23.51 -14.56
C GLY A 6 11.93 22.02 -14.46
N ILE A 7 13.17 21.65 -14.82
CA ILE A 7 13.65 20.26 -14.70
C ILE A 7 13.55 19.77 -13.25
N LEU A 8 13.95 20.60 -12.27
CA LEU A 8 13.83 20.22 -10.87
C LEU A 8 12.37 20.02 -10.43
N SER A 9 11.45 20.88 -10.86
CA SER A 9 10.02 20.75 -10.54
C SER A 9 9.44 19.46 -11.09
N GLU A 10 9.72 19.16 -12.37
CA GLU A 10 9.24 17.94 -13.03
C GLU A 10 9.72 16.68 -12.31
N ILE A 11 11.00 16.65 -11.94
CA ILE A 11 11.58 15.51 -11.20
C ILE A 11 10.88 15.33 -9.84
N VAL A 12 10.67 16.42 -9.09
CA VAL A 12 10.01 16.37 -7.78
C VAL A 12 8.56 15.92 -7.92
N GLU A 13 7.82 16.42 -8.91
CA GLU A 13 6.43 16.04 -9.18
C GLU A 13 6.31 14.55 -9.50
N ARG A 14 7.18 14.03 -10.38
CA ARG A 14 7.21 12.61 -10.74
C ARG A 14 7.54 11.73 -9.54
N PHE A 15 8.46 12.15 -8.67
CA PHE A 15 8.74 11.42 -7.44
C PHE A 15 7.55 11.43 -6.47
N ALA A 16 6.88 12.57 -6.30
CA ALA A 16 5.70 12.65 -5.44
C ALA A 16 4.57 11.72 -5.93
N GLU A 17 4.32 11.69 -7.24
CA GLU A 17 3.34 10.79 -7.85
C GLU A 17 3.72 9.31 -7.64
N ALA A 18 4.99 8.96 -7.85
CA ALA A 18 5.48 7.61 -7.66
C ALA A 18 5.37 7.15 -6.19
N ILE A 19 5.74 8.01 -5.23
CA ILE A 19 5.61 7.73 -3.79
C ILE A 19 4.14 7.48 -3.45
N GLY A 20 3.24 8.37 -3.87
CA GLY A 20 1.81 8.20 -3.60
C GLY A 20 1.24 6.92 -4.22
N ALA A 21 1.72 6.51 -5.40
CA ALA A 21 1.32 5.25 -6.02
C ALA A 21 1.81 4.03 -5.21
N VAL A 22 3.05 4.06 -4.74
CA VAL A 22 3.63 3.00 -3.89
C VAL A 22 2.89 2.89 -2.57
N GLU A 23 2.59 4.00 -1.90
CA GLU A 23 1.84 4.01 -0.63
C GLU A 23 0.46 3.37 -0.78
N ARG A 24 -0.29 3.74 -1.84
CA ARG A 24 -1.58 3.12 -2.14
C ARG A 24 -1.46 1.62 -2.45
N GLY A 25 -0.42 1.24 -3.20
CA GLY A 25 -0.12 -0.16 -3.49
C GLY A 25 0.15 -0.98 -2.23
N ASN A 26 0.97 -0.44 -1.32
CA ASN A 26 1.31 -1.08 -0.06
C ASN A 26 0.10 -1.23 0.86
N ALA A 27 -0.73 -0.19 0.99
CA ALA A 27 -1.95 -0.25 1.78
C ALA A 27 -2.89 -1.36 1.27
N ARG A 28 -3.05 -1.48 -0.05
CA ARG A 28 -3.85 -2.55 -0.67
C ARG A 28 -3.24 -3.94 -0.43
N ALA A 29 -1.92 -4.07 -0.56
CA ALA A 29 -1.23 -5.34 -0.34
C ALA A 29 -1.41 -5.85 1.10
N VAL A 30 -1.28 -4.97 2.09
CA VAL A 30 -1.51 -5.29 3.50
C VAL A 30 -2.96 -5.70 3.74
N ALA A 31 -3.93 -4.96 3.19
CA ALA A 31 -5.35 -5.30 3.31
C ALA A 31 -5.68 -6.69 2.74
N VAL A 32 -5.16 -7.01 1.55
CA VAL A 32 -5.35 -8.34 0.92
C VAL A 32 -4.68 -9.45 1.73
N ALA A 33 -3.48 -9.20 2.27
CA ALA A 33 -2.81 -10.18 3.12
C ALA A 33 -3.61 -10.48 4.39
N LEU A 34 -4.15 -9.44 5.04
CA LEU A 34 -5.02 -9.60 6.20
C LEU A 34 -6.29 -10.37 5.85
N GLU A 35 -6.98 -9.99 4.77
CA GLU A 35 -8.18 -10.67 4.29
C GLU A 35 -7.92 -12.16 4.05
N ARG A 36 -6.85 -12.50 3.32
CA ARG A 36 -6.48 -13.90 3.05
C ARG A 36 -6.20 -14.69 4.32
N ARG A 37 -5.49 -14.09 5.27
CA ARG A 37 -5.18 -14.72 6.57
C ARG A 37 -6.46 -15.00 7.35
N CYS A 38 -7.37 -14.03 7.42
CA CYS A 38 -8.65 -14.15 8.11
C CYS A 38 -9.54 -15.22 7.48
N THR A 39 -9.69 -15.17 6.15
CA THR A 39 -10.46 -16.15 5.39
C THR A 39 -9.89 -17.56 5.56
N SER A 40 -8.57 -17.72 5.48
CA SER A 40 -7.91 -19.01 5.70
C SER A 40 -8.13 -19.53 7.12
N ALA A 41 -8.02 -18.68 8.14
CA ALA A 41 -8.26 -19.08 9.53
C ALA A 41 -9.72 -19.49 9.77
N LEU A 42 -10.68 -18.75 9.18
CA LEU A 42 -12.10 -19.08 9.25
C LEU A 42 -12.39 -20.43 8.62
N PHE A 43 -11.85 -20.71 7.43
CA PHE A 43 -12.06 -22.00 6.77
C PHE A 43 -11.37 -23.16 7.50
N ALA A 44 -10.22 -22.92 8.14
CA ALA A 44 -9.50 -23.97 8.86
C ALA A 44 -10.07 -24.29 10.24
N THR A 45 -10.59 -23.28 10.95
CA THR A 45 -10.96 -23.41 12.37
C THR A 45 -12.43 -23.13 12.66
N GLY A 46 -13.18 -22.63 11.67
CA GLY A 46 -14.54 -22.14 11.83
C GLY A 46 -14.65 -20.80 12.57
N GLN A 47 -13.53 -20.17 12.94
CA GLN A 47 -13.51 -18.90 13.65
C GLN A 47 -12.53 -17.90 13.03
N ALA A 48 -12.94 -16.63 12.96
CA ALA A 48 -12.04 -15.55 12.56
C ALA A 48 -11.23 -15.07 13.78
N PRO A 49 -9.90 -14.87 13.64
CA PRO A 49 -9.06 -14.24 14.66
C PRO A 49 -9.55 -12.84 15.08
N ALA A 50 -9.19 -12.39 16.28
CA ALA A 50 -9.66 -11.12 16.84
C ALA A 50 -9.16 -9.88 16.06
N GLU A 51 -8.02 -10.00 15.38
CA GLU A 51 -7.44 -8.97 14.52
C GLU A 51 -8.15 -8.82 13.17
N CYS A 52 -9.07 -9.73 12.84
CA CYS A 52 -9.81 -9.68 11.59
C CYS A 52 -10.90 -8.61 11.64
N PRO A 53 -11.07 -7.81 10.57
CA PRO A 53 -12.19 -6.89 10.47
C PRO A 53 -13.50 -7.68 10.55
N ARG A 54 -14.46 -7.15 11.31
CA ARG A 54 -15.80 -7.72 11.48
C ARG A 54 -16.73 -7.31 10.35
#